data_AF-A0A6P0WTA9-F1
#
_entry.id   AF-A0A6P0WTA9-F1
#
_cell.length_a   1.000
_cell.length_b   1.000
_cell.length_c   1.000
_cell.angle_alpha   90.00
_cell.angle_beta   90.00
_cell.angle_gamma   90.00
#
_symmetry.space_group_name_H-M   'P 1'
#
loop_
_entity.id
_entity.type
_entity.pdbx_description
1 polymer ?
#
loop_
_entity_poly.entity_id
_entity_poly.type
_entity_poly.pdbx_seq_one_letter_code
_entity_poly.pdbx_strand_id
1 'polypeptide(L)'
;MTDRPQPINVSEITRGMELDPTQYAVFRGGASFQLRPTEYIMDKVTGLVKPTHGASLDIEPNNVEKFGGAYQIKSISPELKIVQRGSRISHFEVVPREAMQLKDFQAALNKIELYN
;
A
#
# COMPACT_ATOMS: atom_id res chain seq x y z
N MET A 1 -5.49 5.61 24.75
CA MET A 1 -4.93 6.67 23.89
C MET A 1 -4.55 6.00 22.59
N THR A 2 -5.40 6.04 21.57
CA THR A 2 -5.03 5.54 20.25
C THR A 2 -4.37 6.70 19.52
N ASP A 3 -3.04 6.79 19.61
CA ASP A 3 -2.32 7.78 18.82
C ASP A 3 -2.56 7.48 17.34
N ARG A 4 -3.26 8.40 16.67
CA ARG A 4 -3.43 8.33 15.23
C ARG A 4 -2.04 8.50 14.58
N PRO A 5 -1.73 7.75 13.50
CA PRO A 5 -0.50 7.91 12.75
C PRO A 5 -0.31 9.36 12.32
N GLN A 6 0.93 9.85 12.43
CA GLN A 6 1.26 11.24 12.12
C GLN A 6 1.48 11.43 10.62
N PRO A 7 1.23 12.62 10.05
CA PRO A 7 1.70 12.93 8.71
C PRO A 7 3.23 12.80 8.62
N ILE A 8 3.75 12.29 7.51
CA ILE A 8 5.19 12.29 7.20
C ILE A 8 5.53 13.47 6.28
N ASN A 9 6.63 14.17 6.53
CA ASN A 9 7.08 15.23 5.63
C ASN A 9 7.70 14.64 4.37
N VAL A 10 7.35 15.18 3.19
CA VAL A 10 7.88 14.71 1.90
C VAL A 10 9.40 14.73 1.81
N SER A 11 10.07 15.63 2.55
CA SER A 11 11.53 15.75 2.60
C SER A 11 12.21 14.57 3.31
N GLU A 12 11.48 13.83 4.13
CA GLU A 12 11.99 12.66 4.88
C GLU A 12 11.90 11.37 4.05
N ILE A 13 11.18 11.39 2.93
CA ILE A 13 10.90 10.21 2.12
C ILE A 13 11.99 10.01 1.07
N THR A 14 12.47 8.77 0.99
CA THR A 14 13.43 8.35 -0.04
C THR A 14 12.83 7.31 -0.97
N ARG A 15 13.44 7.15 -2.16
CA ARG A 15 12.96 6.17 -3.15
C ARG A 15 13.10 4.75 -2.62
N GLY A 16 12.02 3.99 -2.68
CA GLY A 16 11.96 2.61 -2.16
C GLY A 16 11.87 2.52 -0.62
N MET A 17 11.67 3.63 0.08
CA MET A 17 11.44 3.63 1.53
C MET A 17 10.24 2.74 1.90
N GLU A 18 10.41 1.89 2.92
CA GLU A 18 9.29 1.21 3.55
C GLU A 18 8.61 2.14 4.57
N LEU A 19 7.28 2.21 4.54
CA LEU A 19 6.47 3.01 5.46
C LEU A 19 5.70 2.11 6.42
N ASP A 20 5.73 2.45 7.71
CA ASP A 20 4.90 1.80 8.73
C ASP A 20 3.59 2.59 8.93
N PRO A 21 2.42 2.03 8.56
CA PRO A 21 1.14 2.73 8.65
C PRO A 21 0.67 2.94 10.10
N THR A 22 1.31 2.29 11.09
CA THR A 22 1.02 2.53 12.51
C THR A 22 1.71 3.79 13.02
N GLN A 23 2.76 4.25 12.33
CA GLN A 23 3.53 5.45 12.68
C GLN A 23 3.14 6.63 11.80
N TYR A 24 2.98 6.39 10.50
CA TYR A 24 2.73 7.44 9.50
C TYR A 24 1.40 7.26 8.76
N ALA A 25 0.71 8.37 8.54
CA ALA A 25 -0.53 8.40 7.78
C ALA A 25 -0.27 8.11 6.29
N VAL A 26 -1.04 7.18 5.74
CA VAL A 26 -1.03 6.80 4.33
C VAL A 26 -2.42 6.34 3.93
N PHE A 27 -2.84 6.66 2.71
CA PHE A 27 -4.24 6.61 2.30
C PHE A 27 -4.43 5.76 1.03
N ARG A 28 -5.49 4.96 1.03
CA ARG A 28 -6.02 4.28 -0.16
C ARG A 28 -7.19 5.08 -0.74
N GLY A 29 -7.22 5.16 -2.06
CA GLY A 29 -8.41 5.62 -2.79
C GLY A 29 -9.49 4.53 -2.81
N GLY A 30 -10.65 4.81 -2.21
CA GLY A 30 -11.71 3.84 -1.99
C GLY A 30 -11.40 2.84 -0.86
N ALA A 31 -12.42 2.13 -0.38
CA ALA A 31 -12.30 1.21 0.77
C ALA A 31 -11.84 -0.22 0.39
N SER A 32 -11.70 -0.53 -0.90
CA SER A 32 -11.42 -1.88 -1.38
C SER A 32 -9.98 -2.07 -1.84
N PHE A 33 -9.43 -3.25 -1.54
CA PHE A 33 -8.15 -3.74 -2.04
C PHE A 33 -8.30 -4.90 -3.04
N GLN A 34 -9.41 -4.92 -3.79
CA GLN A 34 -9.54 -5.84 -4.91
C GLN A 34 -8.46 -5.53 -5.97
N LEU A 35 -7.54 -6.47 -6.17
CA LEU A 35 -6.45 -6.32 -7.14
C LEU A 35 -6.98 -6.24 -8.56
N ARG A 36 -6.39 -5.32 -9.32
CA ARG A 36 -6.53 -5.23 -10.77
C ARG A 36 -5.29 -5.81 -11.44
N PRO A 37 -5.40 -6.34 -12.68
CA PRO A 37 -4.25 -6.89 -13.42
C PRO A 37 -3.06 -5.93 -13.60
N THR A 38 -3.29 -4.62 -13.50
CA THR A 38 -2.25 -3.58 -13.60
C THR A 38 -1.53 -3.29 -12.27
N GLU A 39 -1.98 -3.88 -11.16
CA GLU A 39 -1.45 -3.64 -9.81
C GLU A 39 -0.49 -4.74 -9.34
N TYR A 40 -0.18 -5.73 -10.17
CA TYR A 40 0.80 -6.76 -9.83
C TYR A 40 1.55 -7.22 -11.09
N ILE A 41 2.74 -7.78 -10.88
CA ILE A 41 3.52 -8.43 -11.94
C ILE A 41 3.73 -9.89 -11.57
N MET A 42 3.31 -10.78 -12.46
CA MET A 42 3.62 -12.21 -12.36
C MET A 42 5.03 -12.47 -12.89
N ASP A 43 5.80 -13.23 -12.15
CA ASP A 43 7.00 -13.87 -12.65
C ASP A 43 6.62 -15.04 -13.57
N LYS A 44 7.09 -14.99 -14.82
CA LYS A 44 6.72 -15.97 -15.85
C LYS A 44 7.34 -17.35 -15.63
N VAL A 45 8.40 -17.45 -14.84
CA VAL A 45 9.11 -18.71 -14.57
C VAL A 45 8.48 -19.41 -13.39
N THR A 46 8.26 -18.67 -12.30
CA THR A 46 7.77 -19.26 -11.03
C THR A 46 6.25 -19.24 -10.91
N GLY A 47 5.55 -18.39 -11.69
CA GLY A 47 4.12 -18.19 -11.55
C GLY A 47 3.71 -17.43 -10.29
N LEU A 48 4.66 -16.76 -9.61
CA LEU A 48 4.42 -15.98 -8.38
C LEU A 48 4.29 -14.49 -8.69
N VAL A 49 3.55 -13.77 -7.83
CA VAL A 49 3.56 -12.30 -7.82
C VAL A 49 4.92 -11.80 -7.32
N LYS A 50 5.52 -10.84 -8.04
CA LYS A 50 6.77 -10.18 -7.62
C LYS A 50 6.51 -9.17 -6.50
N PRO A 51 7.41 -9.04 -5.50
CA PRO A 51 7.27 -8.11 -4.38
C PRO A 51 7.63 -6.65 -4.76
N THR A 52 7.12 -6.17 -5.90
CA THR A 52 7.56 -4.90 -6.53
C THR A 52 6.43 -3.97 -6.95
N HIS A 53 5.21 -4.49 -7.07
CA HIS A 53 4.03 -3.76 -7.53
C HIS A 53 2.83 -4.14 -6.69
N GLY A 54 1.92 -3.19 -6.48
CA GLY A 54 0.78 -3.41 -5.62
C GLY A 54 -0.31 -2.36 -5.75
N ALA A 55 -1.22 -2.38 -4.78
CA ALA A 55 -2.31 -1.41 -4.74
C ALA A 55 -1.77 -0.02 -4.35
N SER A 56 -2.10 0.98 -5.17
CA SER A 56 -1.66 2.37 -4.98
C SER A 56 -2.17 2.98 -3.68
N LEU A 57 -1.28 3.71 -3.02
CA LEU A 57 -1.49 4.52 -1.84
C LEU A 57 -0.85 5.90 -2.04
N ASP A 58 -1.25 6.87 -1.22
CA ASP A 58 -0.60 8.19 -1.18
C ASP A 58 -0.58 8.71 0.27
N ILE A 59 0.43 9.48 0.64
CA ILE A 59 0.45 10.17 1.94
C ILE A 59 -0.44 11.42 1.93
N GLU A 60 -0.78 11.94 0.73
CA GLU A 60 -1.69 13.07 0.56
C GLU A 60 -3.10 12.57 0.22
N PRO A 61 -4.09 12.72 1.11
CA PRO A 61 -5.44 12.16 0.90
C PRO A 61 -6.11 12.73 -0.36
N ASN A 62 -5.88 14.01 -0.66
CA ASN A 62 -6.45 14.69 -1.83
C ASN A 62 -6.04 14.05 -3.16
N ASN A 63 -4.88 13.37 -3.22
CA ASN A 63 -4.42 12.69 -4.44
C ASN A 63 -5.26 11.45 -4.76
N VAL A 64 -5.90 10.86 -3.74
CA VAL A 64 -6.64 9.59 -3.86
C VAL A 64 -8.14 9.73 -3.61
N GLU A 65 -8.59 10.85 -3.08
CA GLU A 65 -10.00 11.11 -2.74
C GLU A 65 -10.95 10.90 -3.93
N LYS A 66 -10.54 11.29 -5.13
CA LYS A 66 -11.31 11.11 -6.38
C LYS A 66 -11.63 9.66 -6.74
N PHE A 67 -11.02 8.68 -6.08
CA PHE A 67 -11.24 7.24 -6.31
C PHE A 67 -12.28 6.63 -5.34
N GLY A 68 -13.18 7.44 -4.79
CA GLY A 68 -14.25 6.98 -3.90
C GLY A 68 -13.98 7.25 -2.42
N GLY A 69 -13.17 8.27 -2.12
CA GLY A 69 -12.76 8.68 -0.77
C GLY A 69 -11.30 8.34 -0.47
N ALA A 70 -10.72 9.03 0.51
CA ALA A 70 -9.39 8.75 1.03
C ALA A 70 -9.50 8.00 2.37
N TYR A 71 -9.07 6.74 2.38
CA TYR A 71 -9.17 5.87 3.55
C TYR A 71 -7.79 5.63 4.14
N GLN A 72 -7.59 6.04 5.38
CA GLN A 72 -6.31 5.88 6.06
C GLN A 72 -6.08 4.41 6.44
N ILE A 73 -4.90 3.89 6.14
CA ILE A 73 -4.48 2.55 6.55
C ILE A 73 -4.24 2.55 8.06
N LYS A 74 -4.85 1.58 8.75
CA LYS A 74 -4.65 1.34 10.18
C LYS A 74 -3.61 0.26 10.42
N SER A 75 -3.69 -0.85 9.68
CA SER A 75 -2.73 -1.95 9.79
C SER A 75 -2.69 -2.76 8.49
N ILE A 76 -1.56 -3.42 8.28
CA ILE A 76 -1.35 -4.40 7.21
C ILE A 76 -0.87 -5.72 7.82
N SER A 77 -1.04 -6.82 7.11
CA SER A 77 -0.53 -8.11 7.56
C SER A 77 0.99 -8.23 7.34
N PRO A 78 1.71 -9.08 8.11
CA PRO A 78 3.18 -9.24 7.99
C PRO A 78 3.65 -9.71 6.62
N GLU A 79 2.78 -10.34 5.83
CA GLU A 79 3.06 -10.77 4.47
C GLU A 79 3.12 -9.60 3.46
N LEU A 80 2.78 -8.39 3.90
CA LEU A 80 2.76 -7.17 3.08
C LEU A 80 3.81 -6.17 3.55
N LYS A 81 4.06 -5.19 2.68
CA LYS A 81 4.81 -3.98 3.00
C LYS A 81 4.31 -2.80 2.17
N ILE A 82 4.45 -1.60 2.72
CA ILE A 82 4.16 -0.35 1.99
C ILE A 82 5.50 0.23 1.56
N VAL A 83 5.68 0.45 0.26
CA VAL A 83 6.94 0.94 -0.32
C VAL A 83 6.71 2.18 -1.16
N GLN A 84 7.62 3.16 -1.07
CA GLN A 84 7.62 4.30 -1.96
C GLN A 84 7.86 3.81 -3.39
N ARG A 85 7.01 4.25 -4.32
CA ARG A 85 7.15 3.88 -5.73
C ARG A 85 6.78 5.04 -6.65
N GLY A 86 7.28 5.01 -7.89
CA GLY A 86 6.96 5.99 -8.91
C GLY A 86 7.72 7.31 -8.75
N SER A 87 7.47 8.24 -9.66
CA SER A 87 8.18 9.53 -9.73
C SER A 87 7.71 10.53 -8.68
N ARG A 88 6.45 10.45 -8.25
CA ARG A 88 5.90 11.29 -7.19
C ARG A 88 6.32 10.72 -5.84
N ILE A 89 7.05 11.49 -5.05
CA ILE A 89 7.58 11.01 -3.76
C ILE A 89 6.48 10.62 -2.76
N SER A 90 5.30 11.25 -2.87
CA SER A 90 4.13 10.95 -2.04
C SER A 90 3.43 9.64 -2.41
N HIS A 91 3.76 9.03 -3.56
CA HIS A 91 3.13 7.79 -4.04
C HIS A 91 3.80 6.56 -3.41
N PHE A 92 2.96 5.71 -2.82
CA PHE A 92 3.35 4.45 -2.23
C PHE A 92 2.50 3.32 -2.81
N GLU A 93 2.93 2.08 -2.63
CA GLU A 93 2.15 0.89 -2.95
C GLU A 93 2.23 -0.11 -1.81
N VAL A 94 1.12 -0.80 -1.53
CA VAL A 94 1.15 -2.01 -0.70
C VAL A 94 1.43 -3.22 -1.57
N VAL A 95 2.59 -3.83 -1.35
CA VAL A 95 3.13 -4.95 -2.16
C VAL A 95 3.33 -6.18 -1.28
N PRO A 96 3.48 -7.38 -1.86
CA PRO A 96 3.94 -8.55 -1.12
C PRO A 96 5.32 -8.29 -0.50
N ARG A 97 5.55 -8.76 0.72
CA ARG A 97 6.88 -8.72 1.34
C ARG A 97 7.85 -9.65 0.63
N GLU A 98 7.37 -10.83 0.25
CA GLU A 98 8.07 -11.86 -0.52
C GLU A 98 7.22 -12.35 -1.71
N ALA A 99 7.83 -13.02 -2.67
CA ALA A 99 7.09 -13.60 -3.79
C ALA A 99 6.05 -14.63 -3.30
N MET A 100 4.81 -14.54 -3.80
CA MET A 100 3.70 -15.37 -3.35
C MET A 100 2.65 -15.60 -4.44
N GLN A 101 1.71 -16.52 -4.23
CA GLN A 101 0.62 -16.73 -5.18
C GLN A 101 -0.29 -15.50 -5.23
N LEU A 102 -0.88 -15.21 -6.39
CA LEU A 102 -1.82 -14.10 -6.55
C LEU A 102 -3.00 -14.17 -5.57
N LYS A 103 -3.52 -15.38 -5.32
CA LYS A 103 -4.59 -15.60 -4.34
C LYS A 103 -4.15 -15.25 -2.91
N ASP A 104 -2.90 -15.52 -2.55
CA ASP A 104 -2.38 -15.28 -1.21
C ASP A 104 -2.12 -13.78 -1.04
N PHE A 105 -1.67 -13.10 -2.10
CA PHE A 105 -1.57 -11.65 -2.12
C PHE A 105 -2.94 -10.97 -1.94
N GLN A 106 -3.96 -11.41 -2.70
CA GLN A 106 -5.32 -10.90 -2.52
C GLN A 106 -5.86 -11.17 -1.11
N ALA A 107 -5.61 -12.37 -0.56
CA ALA A 107 -6.03 -12.71 0.79
C ALA A 107 -5.35 -11.85 1.86
N ALA A 108 -4.06 -11.53 1.70
CA ALA A 108 -3.33 -10.63 2.59
C ALA A 108 -3.89 -9.19 2.51
N LEU A 109 -4.17 -8.70 1.31
CA LEU A 109 -4.79 -7.38 1.10
C LEU A 109 -6.17 -7.27 1.76
N ASN A 110 -6.96 -8.33 1.76
CA ASN A 110 -8.26 -8.36 2.40
C ASN A 110 -8.19 -8.29 3.94
N LYS A 111 -7.00 -8.46 4.53
CA LYS A 111 -6.76 -8.31 5.98
C LYS A 111 -6.35 -6.88 6.36
N ILE A 112 -6.21 -5.96 5.41
CA ILE A 112 -5.88 -4.56 5.71
C ILE A 112 -7.04 -3.94 6.48
N GLU A 113 -6.71 -3.31 7.60
CA GLU A 113 -7.68 -2.52 8.36
C GLU A 113 -7.55 -1.04 7.97
N LEU A 114 -8.68 -0.37 7.89
CA LEU A 114 -8.79 1.08 7.68
C LEU A 114 -9.27 1.75 8.97
N TYR A 115 -8.95 3.03 9.14
CA TYR A 115 -9.61 3.84 10.17
C TYR A 115 -11.06 4.14 9.74
N ASN A 116 -11.97 4.09 10.71
CA ASN A 116 -13.39 4.48 10.55
C ASN A 116 -13.58 5.99 10.72
#